data_AF-A0AAV9N8I9-F1
#
_entry.id   AF-A0AAV9N8I9-F1
#
_cell.length_a   1.000
_cell.length_b   1.000
_cell.length_c   1.000
_cell.angle_alpha   90.00
_cell.angle_beta   90.00
_cell.angle_gamma   90.00
#
_symmetry.space_group_name_H-M   'P 1'
#
loop_
_entity.id
_entity.type
_entity.pdbx_description
1 polymer ?
#
loop_
_entity_poly.entity_id
_entity_poly.type
_entity_poly.pdbx_seq_one_letter_code
_entity_poly.pdbx_strand_id
1 'polypeptide(L)'
;MVNTTPSPVQVLPGGSSDPFSAQGILITPRINQLITFIRDAYLPGIYITSFVKQLCDAPPRIITIAEGFKVMGRRNADKAWISMKEELNDEGRALAWAGSYATVMARYCSKETAREIAVMGLSMKIRSISILKDKLSALRLDSQPDIAVLAQIVSLFRASCKERDLTAAKVHAEIIRRLFNRITEGTNQIRTLFLTLISNDTEVAVSHMRRPFFNFETWVPHQLSKFWWSRGEPELPIVSLEYLDLDSSICMSSTRTACIRLRRYLAIRKTPINLHDPVDFERCDAIFSCLSTYSMFDLGVLVSAYLDLSAANTPTMSPAQRYAEESFALTTLYLHRWGIHQATVYGGDHRDSMHLTIIGCLRTTMKNALRWCSPQDMDRYKTAFLWVFFYGARYEYRNTSSKLNFNEDQSKFWFSQMFARQARSMGLTAWAEIEEVLCRFVFYDFLERDPKSWFEETMFLFDIANEFNYDYEN
;
A
#
# COMPACT_ATOMS: atom_id res chain seq x y z
N MET A 1 0.14 9.73 39.67
CA MET A 1 0.95 8.63 39.10
C MET A 1 0.48 8.44 37.67
N VAL A 2 1.31 8.79 36.69
CA VAL A 2 0.98 8.63 35.27
C VAL A 2 1.21 7.16 34.93
N ASN A 3 0.16 6.42 34.58
CA ASN A 3 0.28 5.06 34.06
C ASN A 3 1.02 5.10 32.72
N THR A 4 2.34 4.99 32.75
CA THR A 4 3.16 4.78 31.56
C THR A 4 3.11 3.29 31.22
N THR A 5 2.12 2.90 30.43
CA THR A 5 2.13 1.59 29.77
C THR A 5 3.44 1.49 28.98
N PRO A 6 4.29 0.47 29.22
CA PRO A 6 5.56 0.34 28.51
C PRO A 6 5.31 0.21 27.01
N SER A 7 6.14 0.86 26.19
CA SER A 7 6.04 0.77 24.74
C SER A 7 6.23 -0.69 24.30
N PRO A 8 5.50 -1.18 23.27
CA PRO A 8 5.65 -2.55 22.77
C PRO A 8 7.10 -2.94 22.42
N VAL A 9 7.92 -1.94 22.05
CA VAL A 9 9.34 -2.13 21.70
C VAL A 9 10.22 -2.30 22.94
N GLN A 10 9.84 -1.74 24.09
CA GLN A 10 10.56 -1.88 25.37
C GLN A 10 10.42 -3.30 25.96
N VAL A 11 9.48 -4.10 25.45
CA VAL A 11 9.25 -5.49 25.87
C VAL A 11 10.14 -6.48 25.10
N LEU A 12 10.80 -6.06 24.00
CA LEU A 12 11.73 -6.91 23.28
C LEU A 12 13.01 -7.16 24.11
N PRO A 13 13.46 -8.41 24.30
CA PRO A 13 14.65 -8.71 25.09
C PRO A 13 15.89 -8.07 24.46
N GLY A 14 16.53 -7.18 25.21
CA GLY A 14 17.80 -6.55 24.83
C GLY A 14 18.97 -7.45 25.18
N GLY A 15 19.41 -8.33 24.27
CA GLY A 15 20.69 -9.02 24.45
C GLY A 15 21.03 -10.14 23.47
N SER A 16 21.92 -9.84 22.52
CA SER A 16 23.02 -10.68 22.01
C SER A 16 23.84 -9.77 21.08
N SER A 17 24.74 -8.99 21.68
CA SER A 17 25.73 -8.19 20.93
C SER A 17 26.69 -9.11 20.18
N ASP A 18 27.24 -8.68 19.05
CA ASP A 18 28.30 -9.40 18.32
C ASP A 18 29.66 -9.02 18.93
N PRO A 19 30.23 -9.83 19.84
CA PRO A 19 31.49 -9.48 20.51
C PRO A 19 32.70 -9.60 19.59
N PHE A 20 32.55 -10.20 18.39
CA PHE A 20 33.66 -10.48 17.48
C PHE A 20 33.72 -9.52 16.28
N SER A 21 32.78 -8.57 16.17
CA SER A 21 32.70 -7.63 15.05
C SER A 21 32.76 -8.34 13.68
N ALA A 22 32.06 -9.47 13.57
CA ALA A 22 32.01 -10.27 12.34
C ALA A 22 31.17 -9.60 11.23
N GLN A 23 30.43 -8.54 11.58
CA GLN A 23 29.61 -7.75 10.68
C GLN A 23 30.27 -6.41 10.34
N GLY A 24 29.83 -5.78 9.25
CA GLY A 24 30.28 -4.46 8.79
C GLY A 24 29.95 -3.30 9.75
N ILE A 25 29.15 -3.53 10.79
CA ILE A 25 28.95 -2.60 11.91
C ILE A 25 28.94 -3.35 13.24
N LEU A 26 29.33 -2.66 14.32
CA LEU A 26 29.22 -3.18 15.67
C LEU A 26 27.74 -3.39 16.07
N ILE A 27 27.36 -4.63 16.36
CA ILE A 27 26.01 -4.96 16.83
C ILE A 27 25.89 -4.67 18.32
N THR A 28 25.55 -3.43 18.67
CA THR A 28 25.22 -3.04 20.05
C THR A 28 23.83 -3.57 20.45
N PRO A 29 23.46 -3.55 21.74
CA PRO A 29 22.12 -3.94 22.17
C PRO A 29 20.99 -3.18 21.44
N ARG A 30 21.22 -1.90 21.10
CA ARG A 30 20.24 -1.09 20.36
C ARG A 30 20.13 -1.53 18.91
N ILE A 31 21.25 -1.86 18.25
CA ILE A 31 21.23 -2.42 16.89
C ILE A 31 20.53 -3.77 16.88
N ASN A 32 20.82 -4.62 17.87
CA ASN A 32 20.14 -5.90 18.00
C ASN A 32 18.62 -5.74 18.21
N GLN A 33 18.19 -4.75 18.99
CA GLN A 33 16.77 -4.43 19.15
C GLN A 33 16.13 -3.97 17.83
N LEU A 34 16.83 -3.13 17.05
CA LEU A 34 16.38 -2.70 15.72
C LEU A 34 16.26 -3.89 14.77
N ILE A 35 17.26 -4.76 14.73
CA ILE A 35 17.27 -5.97 13.91
C ILE A 35 16.10 -6.89 14.29
N THR A 36 15.89 -7.12 15.60
CA THR A 36 14.77 -7.89 16.14
C THR A 36 13.43 -7.28 15.73
N PHE A 37 13.27 -5.95 15.86
CA PHE A 37 12.06 -5.24 15.40
C PHE A 37 11.80 -5.48 13.90
N ILE A 38 12.83 -5.39 13.06
CA ILE A 38 12.70 -5.62 11.62
C ILE A 38 12.24 -7.05 11.32
N ARG A 39 12.92 -8.04 11.91
CA ARG A 39 12.68 -9.48 11.69
C ARG A 39 11.33 -9.94 12.23
N ASP A 40 10.97 -9.53 13.44
CA ASP A 40 9.87 -10.14 14.17
C ASP A 40 8.58 -9.33 14.15
N ALA A 41 8.65 -8.03 13.83
CA ALA A 41 7.47 -7.16 13.77
C ALA A 41 7.26 -6.54 12.39
N TYR A 42 8.28 -5.87 11.82
CA TYR A 42 8.08 -5.06 10.63
C TYR A 42 7.90 -5.91 9.35
N LEU A 43 8.85 -6.78 9.03
CA LEU A 43 8.78 -7.63 7.83
C LEU A 43 7.53 -8.52 7.81
N PRO A 44 7.20 -9.27 8.88
CA PRO A 44 5.95 -10.00 8.91
C PRO A 44 4.73 -9.09 8.72
N GLY A 45 4.73 -7.92 9.36
CA GLY A 45 3.63 -6.97 9.29
C GLY A 45 3.35 -6.42 7.89
N ILE A 46 4.38 -6.29 7.03
CA ILE A 46 4.23 -5.77 5.67
C ILE A 46 4.06 -6.84 4.59
N TYR A 47 4.54 -8.07 4.82
CA TYR A 47 4.44 -9.19 3.86
C TYR A 47 3.24 -10.10 4.13
N ILE A 48 2.83 -10.27 5.40
CA ILE A 48 1.73 -11.12 5.81
C ILE A 48 0.50 -10.24 6.09
N THR A 49 -0.06 -9.69 5.02
CA THR A 49 -1.20 -8.78 5.08
C THR A 49 -2.50 -9.53 5.41
N SER A 50 -3.57 -8.82 5.74
CA SER A 50 -4.88 -9.45 5.98
C SER A 50 -5.38 -10.23 4.76
N PHE A 51 -5.05 -9.76 3.54
CA PHE A 51 -5.28 -10.48 2.29
C PHE A 51 -4.69 -11.90 2.33
N VAL A 52 -3.46 -12.01 2.81
CA VAL A 52 -2.70 -13.25 2.85
C VAL A 52 -3.14 -14.15 4.02
N LYS A 53 -3.39 -13.57 5.20
CA LYS A 53 -3.73 -14.33 6.42
C LYS A 53 -4.96 -15.19 6.25
N GLN A 54 -6.01 -14.67 5.63
CA GLN A 54 -7.28 -15.40 5.51
C GLN A 54 -7.31 -16.36 4.30
N LEU A 55 -6.21 -16.51 3.55
CA LEU A 55 -6.05 -17.59 2.55
C LEU A 55 -5.72 -18.95 3.20
N CYS A 56 -5.30 -18.93 4.46
CA CYS A 56 -4.95 -20.12 5.21
C CYS A 56 -6.01 -20.29 6.30
N ASP A 57 -6.60 -21.48 6.44
CA ASP A 57 -7.57 -21.82 7.50
C ASP A 57 -6.97 -21.79 8.93
N ALA A 58 -5.77 -21.20 9.10
CA ALA A 58 -5.12 -21.07 10.38
C ALA A 58 -5.62 -19.80 11.10
N PRO A 59 -6.22 -19.92 12.30
CA PRO A 59 -6.59 -18.75 13.10
C PRO A 59 -5.35 -17.88 13.37
N PRO A 60 -5.48 -16.55 13.41
CA PRO A 60 -4.34 -15.66 13.52
C PRO A 60 -3.84 -15.72 14.96
N ARG A 61 -2.81 -16.53 15.23
CA ARG A 61 -2.20 -16.50 16.56
C ARG A 61 -0.71 -16.25 16.56
N ILE A 62 -0.03 -16.33 15.43
CA ILE A 62 1.41 -16.22 15.48
C ILE A 62 1.94 -15.58 14.18
N ILE A 63 2.84 -14.59 14.35
CA ILE A 63 3.13 -13.53 13.37
C ILE A 63 4.62 -13.25 13.20
N THR A 64 5.52 -14.00 13.83
CA THR A 64 6.96 -13.74 13.71
C THR A 64 7.61 -14.65 12.65
N ILE A 65 8.63 -14.17 11.94
CA ILE A 65 9.43 -14.99 11.00
C ILE A 65 10.11 -16.16 11.75
N ALA A 66 10.46 -15.95 13.02
CA ALA A 66 11.15 -16.92 13.85
C ALA A 66 10.29 -18.16 14.21
N GLU A 67 8.97 -18.01 14.35
CA GLU A 67 8.09 -19.08 14.83
C GLU A 67 7.47 -19.93 13.70
N GLY A 68 7.86 -19.72 12.42
CA GLY A 68 7.69 -20.70 11.35
C GLY A 68 6.26 -20.90 10.82
N PHE A 69 5.53 -19.84 10.46
CA PHE A 69 4.19 -19.96 9.87
C PHE A 69 4.20 -20.51 8.43
N LYS A 70 3.26 -21.42 8.15
CA LYS A 70 2.91 -21.84 6.79
C LYS A 70 1.83 -20.91 6.23
N VAL A 71 2.25 -19.74 5.75
CA VAL A 71 1.37 -18.80 5.04
C VAL A 71 2.00 -18.39 3.71
N MET A 72 1.15 -18.07 2.73
CA MET A 72 1.60 -17.49 1.47
C MET A 72 2.44 -16.23 1.75
N GLY A 73 3.48 -15.96 0.95
CA GLY A 73 4.37 -14.82 1.17
C GLY A 73 5.47 -15.02 2.22
N ARG A 74 5.44 -16.10 3.03
CA ARG A 74 6.51 -16.41 4.00
C ARG A 74 7.89 -16.51 3.35
N ARG A 75 8.05 -17.28 2.26
CA ARG A 75 9.34 -17.37 1.57
C ARG A 75 9.80 -16.03 1.00
N ASN A 76 8.88 -15.12 0.67
CA ASN A 76 9.22 -13.77 0.23
C ASN A 76 9.70 -12.90 1.40
N ALA A 77 9.08 -13.01 2.58
CA ALA A 77 9.58 -12.40 3.80
C ALA A 77 10.96 -12.95 4.19
N ASP A 78 11.18 -14.27 4.07
CA ASP A 78 12.47 -14.92 4.33
C ASP A 78 13.53 -14.48 3.31
N LYS A 79 13.20 -14.40 2.02
CA LYS A 79 14.09 -13.86 0.96
C LYS A 79 14.46 -12.41 1.23
N ALA A 80 13.49 -11.59 1.63
CA ALA A 80 13.74 -10.20 2.02
C ALA A 80 14.67 -10.14 3.23
N TRP A 81 14.43 -10.96 4.26
CA TRP A 81 15.30 -11.05 5.43
C TRP A 81 16.72 -11.52 5.09
N ILE A 82 16.88 -12.54 4.24
CA ILE A 82 18.20 -13.01 3.79
C ILE A 82 18.94 -11.90 3.05
N SER A 83 18.28 -11.24 2.08
CA SER A 83 18.86 -10.10 1.38
C SER A 83 19.25 -8.98 2.32
N MET A 84 18.48 -8.74 3.40
CA MET A 84 18.83 -7.75 4.41
C MET A 84 20.02 -8.15 5.27
N LYS A 85 20.21 -9.44 5.57
CA LYS A 85 21.42 -9.91 6.26
C LYS A 85 22.68 -9.66 5.41
N GLU A 86 22.58 -9.79 4.08
CA GLU A 86 23.71 -9.50 3.19
C GLU A 86 24.14 -8.03 3.21
N GLU A 87 23.25 -7.11 3.58
CA GLU A 87 23.59 -5.69 3.79
C GLU A 87 24.54 -5.50 4.97
N LEU A 88 24.50 -6.39 5.97
CA LEU A 88 25.37 -6.31 7.15
C LEU A 88 26.84 -6.63 6.85
N ASN A 89 27.16 -7.19 5.67
CA ASN A 89 28.52 -7.57 5.30
C ASN A 89 29.43 -6.39 4.87
N ASP A 90 28.87 -5.19 4.67
CA ASP A 90 29.62 -3.98 4.27
C ASP A 90 29.19 -2.80 5.14
N GLU A 91 30.15 -2.04 5.69
CA GLU A 91 29.88 -0.93 6.62
C GLU A 91 28.91 0.10 6.01
N GLY A 92 29.16 0.54 4.77
CA GLY A 92 28.34 1.54 4.11
C GLY A 92 26.89 1.10 3.92
N ARG A 93 26.69 -0.13 3.45
CA ARG A 93 25.37 -0.76 3.28
C ARG A 93 24.66 -0.97 4.61
N ALA A 94 25.34 -1.56 5.59
CA ALA A 94 24.80 -1.85 6.91
C ALA A 94 24.28 -0.57 7.60
N LEU A 95 25.06 0.52 7.53
CA LEU A 95 24.68 1.81 8.08
C LEU A 95 23.48 2.45 7.36
N ALA A 96 23.45 2.42 6.02
CA ALA A 96 22.30 2.93 5.26
C ALA A 96 21.03 2.13 5.58
N TRP A 97 21.17 0.81 5.63
CA TRP A 97 20.09 -0.11 5.91
C TRP A 97 19.53 0.09 7.33
N ALA A 98 20.37 0.02 8.36
CA ALA A 98 19.97 0.21 9.75
C ALA A 98 19.40 1.62 9.97
N GLY A 99 20.07 2.65 9.45
CA GLY A 99 19.62 4.04 9.55
C GLY A 99 18.21 4.24 8.98
N SER A 100 17.88 3.59 7.86
CA SER A 100 16.54 3.70 7.25
C SER A 100 15.41 3.08 8.10
N TYR A 101 15.71 2.06 8.90
CA TYR A 101 14.74 1.41 9.78
C TYR A 101 14.64 2.05 11.17
N ALA A 102 15.68 2.77 11.60
CA ALA A 102 15.65 3.52 12.86
C ALA A 102 14.43 4.47 12.90
N THR A 103 14.18 5.21 11.82
CA THR A 103 13.01 6.11 11.70
C THR A 103 11.68 5.37 11.80
N VAL A 104 11.61 4.13 11.29
CA VAL A 104 10.40 3.29 11.37
C VAL A 104 10.19 2.82 12.81
N MET A 105 11.23 2.31 13.46
CA MET A 105 11.19 1.83 14.85
C MET A 105 10.82 2.97 15.82
N ALA A 106 11.34 4.17 15.59
CA ALA A 106 11.06 5.35 16.41
C ALA A 106 9.56 5.66 16.54
N ARG A 107 8.73 5.33 15.53
CA ARG A 107 7.26 5.50 15.57
C ARG A 107 6.57 4.66 16.64
N TYR A 108 7.23 3.61 17.12
CA TYR A 108 6.68 2.66 18.09
C TYR A 108 7.29 2.80 19.49
N CYS A 109 8.21 3.74 19.68
CA CYS A 109 8.90 3.98 20.94
C CYS A 109 8.28 5.15 21.72
N SER A 110 8.65 5.29 23.00
CA SER A 110 8.36 6.52 23.76
C SER A 110 9.06 7.73 23.12
N LYS A 111 8.62 8.96 23.42
CA LYS A 111 9.18 10.18 22.83
C LYS A 111 10.69 10.30 23.06
N GLU A 112 11.17 9.93 24.24
CA GLU A 112 12.58 9.99 24.63
C GLU A 112 13.39 8.97 23.82
N THR A 113 12.98 7.70 23.81
CA THR A 113 13.65 6.65 23.04
C THR A 113 13.57 6.90 21.53
N ALA A 114 12.48 7.47 21.03
CA ALA A 114 12.33 7.84 19.62
C ALA A 114 13.36 8.90 19.21
N ARG A 115 13.64 9.89 20.06
CA ARG A 115 14.70 10.89 19.82
C ARG A 115 16.07 10.25 19.75
N GLU A 116 16.41 9.38 20.71
CA GLU A 116 17.68 8.64 20.71
C GLU A 116 17.87 7.81 19.44
N ILE A 117 16.84 7.06 19.04
CA ILE A 117 16.87 6.24 17.82
C ILE A 117 16.99 7.12 16.58
N ALA A 118 16.32 8.27 16.52
CA ALA A 118 16.42 9.20 15.41
C ALA A 118 17.84 9.79 15.27
N VAL A 119 18.47 10.18 16.38
CA VAL A 119 19.87 10.65 16.40
C VAL A 119 20.81 9.55 15.93
N MET A 120 20.64 8.32 16.43
CA MET A 120 21.42 7.16 15.99
C MET A 120 21.27 6.92 14.48
N GLY A 121 20.04 6.91 13.97
CA GLY A 121 19.76 6.73 12.54
C GLY A 121 20.37 7.81 11.66
N LEU A 122 20.33 9.08 12.11
CA LEU A 122 20.97 10.19 11.42
C LEU A 122 22.49 10.01 11.32
N SER A 123 23.14 9.69 12.43
CA SER A 123 24.59 9.44 12.48
C SER A 123 25.02 8.33 11.53
N MET A 124 24.27 7.22 11.48
CA MET A 124 24.54 6.12 10.55
C MET A 124 24.47 6.55 9.10
N LYS A 125 23.43 7.31 8.72
CA LYS A 125 23.25 7.78 7.34
C LYS A 125 24.35 8.75 6.93
N ILE A 126 24.75 9.68 7.81
CA ILE A 126 25.85 10.61 7.55
C ILE A 126 27.14 9.83 7.26
N ARG A 127 27.46 8.84 8.10
CA ARG A 127 28.64 7.98 7.90
C ARG A 127 28.53 7.16 6.62
N SER A 128 27.37 6.56 6.33
CA SER A 128 27.13 5.82 5.10
C SER A 128 27.31 6.71 3.86
N ILE A 129 26.79 7.94 3.86
CA ILE A 129 26.96 8.90 2.76
C ILE A 129 28.43 9.24 2.55
N SER A 130 29.21 9.40 3.63
CA SER A 130 30.66 9.62 3.52
C SER A 130 31.33 8.47 2.78
N ILE A 131 31.05 7.23 3.17
CA ILE A 131 31.59 6.02 2.52
C ILE A 131 31.13 5.93 1.06
N LEU A 132 29.87 6.27 0.79
CA LEU A 132 29.32 6.26 -0.56
C LEU A 132 30.03 7.26 -1.49
N LYS A 133 30.39 8.45 -0.99
CA LYS A 133 31.13 9.44 -1.78
C LYS A 133 32.46 8.90 -2.28
N ASP A 134 33.17 8.18 -1.41
CA ASP A 134 34.46 7.56 -1.76
C ASP A 134 34.27 6.41 -2.77
N LYS A 135 33.20 5.60 -2.62
CA LYS A 135 32.86 4.55 -3.61
C LYS A 135 32.45 5.13 -4.97
N LEU A 136 31.72 6.24 -4.99
CA LEU A 136 31.26 6.88 -6.21
C LEU A 136 32.41 7.55 -7.00
N SER A 137 33.42 8.10 -6.32
CA SER A 137 34.58 8.69 -7.00
C SER A 137 35.42 7.65 -7.76
N ALA A 138 35.38 6.39 -7.31
CA ALA A 138 36.05 5.26 -7.96
C ALA A 138 35.20 4.57 -9.05
N LEU A 139 33.95 4.99 -9.25
CA LEU A 139 32.99 4.26 -10.09
C LEU A 139 33.24 4.49 -11.59
N ARG A 140 33.45 3.40 -12.34
CA ARG A 140 33.55 3.45 -13.81
C ARG A 140 32.15 3.59 -14.42
N LEU A 141 31.99 4.50 -15.38
CA LEU A 141 30.69 4.78 -16.01
C LEU A 141 30.31 3.74 -17.08
N ASP A 142 31.29 3.09 -17.72
CA ASP A 142 31.07 2.20 -18.87
C ASP A 142 30.81 0.74 -18.48
N SER A 143 30.99 0.36 -17.20
CA SER A 143 30.77 -1.02 -16.73
C SER A 143 29.34 -1.23 -16.21
N GLN A 144 28.97 -2.47 -15.87
CA GLN A 144 27.79 -2.69 -15.03
C GLN A 144 27.98 -2.04 -13.64
N PRO A 145 26.90 -1.57 -13.01
CA PRO A 145 26.98 -0.98 -11.67
C PRO A 145 27.33 -2.05 -10.63
N ASP A 146 28.19 -1.69 -9.68
CA ASP A 146 28.42 -2.51 -8.50
C ASP A 146 27.11 -2.62 -7.69
N ILE A 147 26.66 -3.86 -7.48
CA ILE A 147 25.42 -4.15 -6.74
C ILE A 147 25.52 -3.64 -5.29
N ALA A 148 26.70 -3.68 -4.67
CA ALA A 148 26.88 -3.18 -3.32
C ALA A 148 26.66 -1.66 -3.23
N VAL A 149 27.16 -0.91 -4.21
CA VAL A 149 26.93 0.54 -4.33
C VAL A 149 25.45 0.81 -4.58
N LEU A 150 24.81 0.06 -5.49
CA LEU A 150 23.39 0.22 -5.78
C LEU A 150 22.52 -0.05 -4.55
N ALA A 151 22.80 -1.13 -3.80
CA ALA A 151 22.08 -1.49 -2.59
C ALA A 151 22.17 -0.41 -1.50
N GLN A 152 23.36 0.18 -1.34
CA GLN A 152 23.58 1.29 -0.42
C GLN A 152 22.73 2.52 -0.81
N ILE A 153 22.70 2.89 -2.09
CA ILE A 153 21.91 4.05 -2.58
C ILE A 153 20.41 3.78 -2.44
N VAL A 154 19.94 2.56 -2.74
CA VAL A 154 18.52 2.18 -2.55
C VAL A 154 18.12 2.25 -1.07
N SER A 155 19.00 1.83 -0.16
CA SER A 155 18.77 1.94 1.29
C SER A 155 18.72 3.41 1.76
N LEU A 156 19.56 4.28 1.22
CA LEU A 156 19.51 5.73 1.49
C LEU A 156 18.25 6.38 0.91
N PHE A 157 17.85 6.02 -0.32
CA PHE A 157 16.57 6.44 -0.90
C PHE A 157 15.39 6.07 0.00
N ARG A 158 15.35 4.81 0.46
CA ARG A 158 14.34 4.35 1.42
C ARG A 158 14.34 5.20 2.68
N ALA A 159 15.51 5.49 3.26
CA ALA A 159 15.60 6.35 4.45
C ALA A 159 14.99 7.73 4.20
N SER A 160 15.37 8.40 3.11
CA SER A 160 14.84 9.70 2.73
C SER A 160 13.33 9.68 2.52
N CYS A 161 12.78 8.62 1.90
CA CYS A 161 11.34 8.43 1.75
C CYS A 161 10.62 8.31 3.11
N LYS A 162 11.17 7.52 4.05
CA LYS A 162 10.57 7.32 5.38
C LYS A 162 10.63 8.58 6.26
N GLU A 163 11.68 9.38 6.09
CA GLU A 163 11.89 10.64 6.81
C GLU A 163 11.18 11.84 6.16
N ARG A 164 10.60 11.63 4.98
CA ARG A 164 9.96 12.68 4.18
C ARG A 164 10.93 13.76 3.69
N ASP A 165 12.21 13.43 3.58
CA ASP A 165 13.20 14.27 2.88
C ASP A 165 13.08 14.04 1.36
N LEU A 166 12.12 14.73 0.76
CA LEU A 166 11.81 14.55 -0.66
C LEU A 166 12.94 15.06 -1.57
N THR A 167 13.74 16.00 -1.08
CA THR A 167 14.89 16.56 -1.82
C THR A 167 15.99 15.51 -1.92
N ALA A 168 16.40 14.91 -0.80
CA ALA A 168 17.39 13.84 -0.81
C ALA A 168 16.89 12.61 -1.58
N ALA A 169 15.61 12.23 -1.40
CA ALA A 169 15.02 11.11 -2.12
C ALA A 169 15.05 11.33 -3.66
N LYS A 170 14.81 12.57 -4.12
CA LYS A 170 14.93 12.90 -5.56
C LYS A 170 16.34 12.70 -6.09
N VAL A 171 17.35 13.13 -5.34
CA VAL A 171 18.77 12.97 -5.71
C VAL A 171 19.13 11.48 -5.81
N HIS A 172 18.76 10.69 -4.80
CA HIS A 172 19.00 9.25 -4.84
C HIS A 172 18.25 8.57 -6.00
N ALA A 173 17.00 8.95 -6.25
CA ALA A 173 16.21 8.39 -7.36
C ALA A 173 16.86 8.62 -8.73
N GLU A 174 17.41 9.82 -8.97
CA GLU A 174 18.09 10.13 -10.24
C GLU A 174 19.37 9.30 -10.43
N ILE A 175 20.15 9.09 -9.36
CA ILE A 175 21.33 8.22 -9.40
C ILE A 175 20.90 6.77 -9.68
N ILE A 176 19.89 6.28 -8.95
CA ILE A 176 19.35 4.92 -9.11
C ILE A 176 18.86 4.70 -10.55
N ARG A 177 18.14 5.66 -11.13
CA ARG A 177 17.64 5.60 -12.51
C ARG A 177 18.77 5.37 -13.51
N ARG A 178 19.88 6.10 -13.38
CA ARG A 178 21.05 5.96 -14.25
C ARG A 178 21.74 4.61 -14.07
N LEU A 179 21.85 4.12 -12.84
CA LEU A 179 22.47 2.82 -12.55
C LEU A 179 21.61 1.67 -13.08
N PHE A 180 20.30 1.67 -12.84
CA PHE A 180 19.39 0.62 -13.35
C PHE A 180 19.34 0.58 -14.88
N ASN A 181 19.45 1.72 -15.56
CA ASN A 181 19.51 1.74 -17.03
C ASN A 181 20.71 0.99 -17.61
N ARG A 182 21.80 0.84 -16.85
CA ARG A 182 23.01 0.09 -17.24
C ARG A 182 22.90 -1.41 -16.98
N ILE A 183 21.86 -1.85 -16.27
CA ILE A 183 21.64 -3.27 -15.98
C ILE A 183 20.95 -3.92 -17.18
N THR A 184 21.56 -5.00 -17.68
CA THR A 184 21.04 -5.80 -18.78
C THR A 184 20.28 -7.04 -18.32
N GLU A 185 20.63 -7.60 -17.15
CA GLU A 185 20.06 -8.84 -16.63
C GLU A 185 19.56 -8.70 -15.18
N GLY A 186 18.42 -9.32 -14.88
CA GLY A 186 17.80 -9.27 -13.55
C GLY A 186 18.22 -10.43 -12.65
N THR A 187 19.33 -10.30 -11.95
CA THR A 187 19.67 -11.23 -10.85
C THR A 187 18.63 -11.13 -9.73
N ASN A 188 18.55 -12.15 -8.86
CA ASN A 188 17.62 -12.14 -7.72
C ASN A 188 17.86 -10.95 -6.77
N GLN A 189 19.11 -10.50 -6.63
CA GLN A 189 19.43 -9.36 -5.78
C GLN A 189 18.98 -8.03 -6.41
N ILE A 190 19.26 -7.82 -7.70
CA ILE A 190 18.78 -6.65 -8.46
C ILE A 190 17.25 -6.58 -8.42
N ARG A 191 16.62 -7.75 -8.54
CA ARG A 191 15.17 -7.90 -8.40
C ARG A 191 14.67 -7.41 -7.03
N THR A 192 15.25 -7.91 -5.94
CA THR A 192 14.86 -7.48 -4.58
C THR A 192 15.08 -5.97 -4.37
N LEU A 193 16.17 -5.41 -4.90
CA LEU A 193 16.45 -3.98 -4.83
C LEU A 193 15.42 -3.15 -5.61
N PHE A 194 15.03 -3.59 -6.80
CA PHE A 194 14.02 -2.91 -7.59
C PHE A 194 12.62 -2.96 -6.94
N LEU A 195 12.23 -4.09 -6.35
CA LEU A 195 10.98 -4.17 -5.59
C LEU A 195 11.00 -3.25 -4.37
N THR A 196 12.14 -3.19 -3.67
CA THR A 196 12.34 -2.24 -2.56
C THR A 196 12.20 -0.80 -3.05
N LEU A 197 12.74 -0.49 -4.23
CA LEU A 197 12.68 0.83 -4.84
C LEU A 197 11.22 1.25 -5.13
N ILE A 198 10.49 0.47 -5.92
CA ILE A 198 9.11 0.80 -6.29
C ILE A 198 8.18 0.82 -5.07
N SER A 199 8.42 -0.06 -4.07
CA SER A 199 7.65 -0.05 -2.83
C SER A 199 7.80 1.27 -2.08
N ASN A 200 9.01 1.80 -1.97
CA ASN A 200 9.26 3.04 -1.22
C ASN A 200 8.83 4.29 -1.99
N ASP A 201 8.99 4.29 -3.32
CA ASP A 201 8.51 5.38 -4.16
C ASP A 201 6.98 5.49 -4.12
N THR A 202 6.28 4.37 -4.27
CA THR A 202 4.80 4.35 -4.22
C THR A 202 4.28 4.68 -2.82
N GLU A 203 4.94 4.25 -1.76
CA GLU A 203 4.56 4.63 -0.39
C GLU A 203 4.64 6.14 -0.16
N VAL A 204 5.76 6.78 -0.53
CA VAL A 204 5.89 8.23 -0.35
C VAL A 204 4.94 9.00 -1.28
N ALA A 205 4.72 8.49 -2.50
CA ALA A 205 3.82 9.07 -3.47
C ALA A 205 2.37 9.09 -2.97
N VAL A 206 1.90 7.94 -2.47
CA VAL A 206 0.53 7.82 -1.95
C VAL A 206 0.36 8.59 -0.63
N SER A 207 1.35 8.55 0.27
CA SER A 207 1.26 9.27 1.56
C SER A 207 1.10 10.78 1.42
N HIS A 208 1.58 11.36 0.32
CA HIS A 208 1.55 12.80 0.08
C HIS A 208 0.75 13.17 -1.17
N MET A 209 0.07 12.20 -1.79
CA MET A 209 -0.66 12.37 -3.06
C MET A 209 0.17 13.18 -4.07
N ARG A 210 1.39 12.69 -4.36
CA ARG A 210 2.37 13.35 -5.23
C ARG A 210 2.84 12.41 -6.33
N ARG A 211 3.46 12.98 -7.36
CA ARG A 211 4.00 12.17 -8.45
C ARG A 211 5.14 11.28 -7.92
N PRO A 212 5.17 9.99 -8.27
CA PRO A 212 6.29 9.12 -7.98
C PRO A 212 7.58 9.68 -8.60
N PHE A 213 8.72 9.37 -8.01
CA PHE A 213 10.02 9.77 -8.55
C PHE A 213 10.34 9.04 -9.85
N PHE A 214 9.89 7.78 -9.97
CA PHE A 214 10.06 6.98 -11.18
C PHE A 214 8.82 7.07 -12.07
N ASN A 215 9.03 6.98 -13.39
CA ASN A 215 7.93 7.03 -14.34
C ASN A 215 7.26 5.64 -14.44
N PHE A 216 6.01 5.54 -13.97
CA PHE A 216 5.24 4.29 -13.96
C PHE A 216 4.59 3.93 -15.31
N GLU A 217 4.65 4.81 -16.29
CA GLU A 217 4.09 4.56 -17.62
C GLU A 217 5.12 3.99 -18.60
N THR A 218 6.39 4.37 -18.43
CA THR A 218 7.46 4.07 -19.40
C THR A 218 8.66 3.40 -18.73
N TRP A 219 9.25 4.04 -17.71
CA TRP A 219 10.51 3.56 -17.12
C TRP A 219 10.32 2.29 -16.29
N VAL A 220 9.33 2.26 -15.38
CA VAL A 220 9.08 1.09 -14.52
C VAL A 220 8.69 -0.14 -15.35
N PRO A 221 7.74 -0.07 -16.32
CA PRO A 221 7.45 -1.21 -17.20
C PRO A 221 8.67 -1.72 -17.96
N HIS A 222 9.53 -0.81 -18.45
CA HIS A 222 10.76 -1.19 -19.13
C HIS A 222 11.75 -1.94 -18.22
N GLN A 223 11.86 -1.59 -16.94
CA GLN A 223 12.68 -2.37 -16.00
C GLN A 223 12.00 -3.70 -15.63
N LEU A 224 10.69 -3.70 -15.42
CA LEU A 224 9.93 -4.94 -15.15
C LEU A 224 10.07 -5.95 -16.28
N SER A 225 10.08 -5.51 -17.54
CA SER A 225 10.24 -6.41 -18.69
C SER A 225 11.60 -7.09 -18.72
N LYS A 226 12.67 -6.39 -18.32
CA LYS A 226 14.02 -6.97 -18.18
C LYS A 226 14.09 -8.02 -17.07
N PHE A 227 13.30 -7.85 -16.03
CA PHE A 227 13.52 -8.55 -14.77
C PHE A 227 12.47 -9.62 -14.43
N TRP A 228 11.18 -9.50 -14.83
CA TRP A 228 10.08 -10.34 -14.30
C TRP A 228 9.00 -10.86 -15.25
N TRP A 229 8.82 -10.29 -16.44
CA TRP A 229 7.49 -10.25 -17.10
C TRP A 229 6.69 -11.57 -17.20
N SER A 230 7.28 -12.77 -17.10
CA SER A 230 6.58 -14.01 -17.45
C SER A 230 6.45 -15.10 -16.38
N ARG A 231 7.00 -14.97 -15.15
CA ARG A 231 7.07 -16.16 -14.26
C ARG A 231 5.82 -16.46 -13.43
N GLY A 232 4.98 -15.48 -13.11
CA GLY A 232 3.85 -15.66 -12.19
C GLY A 232 2.46 -15.49 -12.81
N GLU A 233 2.35 -14.84 -13.97
CA GLU A 233 1.06 -14.65 -14.64
C GLU A 233 0.38 -15.96 -15.11
N PRO A 234 1.11 -16.97 -15.61
CA PRO A 234 0.51 -18.26 -15.97
C PRO A 234 -0.08 -19.00 -14.77
N GLU A 235 0.44 -18.74 -13.57
CA GLU A 235 0.01 -19.37 -12.32
C GLU A 235 -1.21 -18.68 -11.69
N LEU A 236 -1.58 -17.48 -12.16
CA LEU A 236 -2.76 -16.78 -11.65
C LEU A 236 -4.04 -17.54 -12.03
N PRO A 237 -5.05 -17.57 -11.14
CA PRO A 237 -6.31 -18.25 -11.41
C PRO A 237 -6.93 -17.81 -12.74
N ILE A 238 -7.48 -18.79 -13.46
CA ILE A 238 -8.31 -18.54 -14.63
C ILE A 238 -9.66 -18.04 -14.11
N VAL A 239 -10.06 -16.87 -14.58
CA VAL A 239 -11.34 -16.24 -14.25
C VAL A 239 -12.14 -16.06 -15.53
N SER A 240 -13.48 -16.09 -15.43
CA SER A 240 -14.34 -15.88 -16.60
C SER A 240 -14.17 -14.47 -17.15
N LEU A 241 -14.40 -14.30 -18.45
CA LEU A 241 -14.38 -12.97 -19.07
C LEU A 241 -15.44 -12.05 -18.46
N GLU A 242 -16.60 -12.60 -18.09
CA GLU A 242 -17.66 -11.88 -17.37
C GLU A 242 -17.19 -11.35 -16.01
N TYR A 243 -16.39 -12.14 -15.28
CA TYR A 243 -15.79 -11.67 -14.02
C TYR A 243 -14.73 -10.57 -14.24
N LEU A 244 -14.15 -10.46 -15.43
CA LEU A 244 -13.23 -9.38 -15.77
C LEU A 244 -13.93 -8.20 -16.44
N ASP A 245 -15.19 -8.36 -16.84
CA ASP A 245 -15.98 -7.32 -17.49
C ASP A 245 -16.34 -6.24 -16.46
N LEU A 246 -15.57 -5.16 -16.49
CA LEU A 246 -15.72 -4.01 -15.62
C LEU A 246 -16.73 -3.04 -16.25
N ASP A 247 -17.57 -2.40 -15.45
CA ASP A 247 -18.52 -1.40 -15.96
C ASP A 247 -17.82 -0.38 -16.89
N SER A 248 -18.49 -0.07 -18.01
CA SER A 248 -18.01 0.85 -19.04
C SER A 248 -17.84 2.30 -18.55
N SER A 249 -18.37 2.64 -17.37
CA SER A 249 -18.23 3.95 -16.76
C SER A 249 -16.78 4.34 -16.47
N ILE A 250 -15.90 3.35 -16.21
CA ILE A 250 -14.46 3.55 -16.03
C ILE A 250 -13.78 3.48 -17.39
N CYS A 251 -13.54 4.65 -17.98
CA CYS A 251 -13.01 4.82 -19.32
C CYS A 251 -11.48 4.92 -19.32
N MET A 252 -10.86 5.46 -18.25
CA MET A 252 -9.42 5.63 -18.21
C MET A 252 -8.69 4.28 -18.16
N SER A 253 -7.84 4.03 -19.16
CA SER A 253 -7.19 2.72 -19.36
C SER A 253 -6.33 2.27 -18.18
N SER A 254 -5.63 3.22 -17.53
CA SER A 254 -4.81 2.97 -16.35
C SER A 254 -5.65 2.49 -15.16
N THR A 255 -6.72 3.20 -14.80
CA THR A 255 -7.65 2.79 -13.74
C THR A 255 -8.35 1.49 -14.08
N ARG A 256 -8.84 1.33 -15.31
CA ARG A 256 -9.53 0.11 -15.75
C ARG A 256 -8.63 -1.11 -15.63
N THR A 257 -7.39 -1.01 -16.09
CA THR A 257 -6.41 -2.11 -16.01
C THR A 257 -6.10 -2.49 -14.57
N ALA A 258 -5.90 -1.50 -13.69
CA ALA A 258 -5.68 -1.75 -12.27
C ALA A 258 -6.89 -2.43 -11.60
N CYS A 259 -8.13 -1.97 -11.90
CA CYS A 259 -9.35 -2.62 -11.42
C CYS A 259 -9.47 -4.09 -11.85
N ILE A 260 -9.26 -4.36 -13.14
CA ILE A 260 -9.32 -5.72 -13.70
C ILE A 260 -8.28 -6.62 -13.02
N ARG A 261 -7.05 -6.12 -12.85
CA ARG A 261 -5.99 -6.87 -12.18
C ARG A 261 -6.33 -7.11 -10.71
N LEU A 262 -6.90 -6.11 -10.03
CA LEU A 262 -7.35 -6.25 -8.65
C LEU A 262 -8.46 -7.29 -8.52
N ARG A 263 -9.48 -7.31 -9.40
CA ARG A 263 -10.50 -8.37 -9.44
C ARG A 263 -9.84 -9.75 -9.59
N ARG A 264 -8.88 -9.90 -10.51
CA ARG A 264 -8.14 -11.16 -10.67
C ARG A 264 -7.41 -11.58 -9.38
N TYR A 265 -6.88 -10.64 -8.61
CA TYR A 265 -6.29 -10.95 -7.31
C TYR A 265 -7.33 -11.44 -6.30
N LEU A 266 -8.52 -10.85 -6.28
CA LEU A 266 -9.60 -11.32 -5.40
C LEU A 266 -10.03 -12.76 -5.73
N ALA A 267 -9.87 -13.20 -6.99
CA ALA A 267 -10.12 -14.60 -7.34
C ALA A 267 -9.10 -15.59 -6.76
N ILE A 268 -7.87 -15.15 -6.45
CA ILE A 268 -6.85 -15.98 -5.77
C ILE A 268 -7.41 -16.51 -4.45
N ARG A 269 -8.23 -15.72 -3.76
CA ARG A 269 -8.90 -16.11 -2.53
C ARG A 269 -9.84 -17.30 -2.64
N LYS A 270 -10.47 -17.45 -3.80
CA LYS A 270 -11.41 -18.53 -4.06
C LYS A 270 -10.71 -19.78 -4.59
N THR A 271 -9.38 -19.71 -4.75
CA THR A 271 -8.57 -20.82 -5.25
C THR A 271 -8.06 -21.65 -4.07
N PRO A 272 -8.35 -22.95 -4.00
CA PRO A 272 -7.83 -23.82 -2.95
C PRO A 272 -6.29 -23.91 -3.07
N ILE A 273 -5.63 -23.81 -1.92
CA ILE A 273 -4.17 -23.85 -1.79
C ILE A 273 -3.79 -24.93 -0.78
N ASN A 274 -2.96 -25.89 -1.20
CA ASN A 274 -2.35 -26.90 -0.36
C ASN A 274 -0.87 -26.58 -0.10
N LEU A 275 -0.58 -25.86 0.99
CA LEU A 275 0.79 -25.53 1.39
C LEU A 275 1.64 -26.73 1.82
N HIS A 276 1.09 -27.95 1.84
CA HIS A 276 1.84 -29.18 2.06
C HIS A 276 2.32 -29.83 0.77
N ASP A 277 1.75 -29.48 -0.38
CA ASP A 277 2.21 -29.92 -1.69
C ASP A 277 3.34 -28.98 -2.18
N PRO A 278 4.56 -29.50 -2.44
CA PRO A 278 5.67 -28.69 -2.96
C PRO A 278 5.32 -27.92 -4.25
N VAL A 279 4.53 -28.51 -5.15
CA VAL A 279 4.16 -27.89 -6.43
C VAL A 279 3.23 -26.72 -6.19
N ASP A 280 2.17 -26.92 -5.41
CA ASP A 280 1.23 -25.86 -5.08
C ASP A 280 1.89 -24.77 -4.23
N PHE A 281 2.85 -25.14 -3.38
CA PHE A 281 3.66 -24.17 -2.65
C PHE A 281 4.49 -23.28 -3.59
N GLU A 282 5.16 -23.85 -4.61
CA GLU A 282 5.91 -23.08 -5.61
C GLU A 282 4.99 -22.17 -6.44
N ARG A 283 3.82 -22.67 -6.82
CA ARG A 283 2.76 -21.89 -7.47
C ARG A 283 2.36 -20.68 -6.61
N CYS A 284 2.12 -20.87 -5.32
CA CYS A 284 1.79 -19.78 -4.40
C CYS A 284 2.89 -18.72 -4.30
N ASP A 285 4.16 -19.12 -4.30
CA ASP A 285 5.27 -18.18 -4.31
C ASP A 285 5.28 -17.33 -5.58
N ALA A 286 5.04 -17.95 -6.75
CA ALA A 286 4.97 -17.26 -8.03
C ALA A 286 3.79 -16.28 -8.10
N ILE A 287 2.61 -16.71 -7.64
CA ILE A 287 1.43 -15.86 -7.52
C ILE A 287 1.71 -14.67 -6.59
N PHE A 288 2.31 -14.91 -5.42
CA PHE A 288 2.61 -13.84 -4.46
C PHE A 288 3.59 -12.82 -5.03
N SER A 289 4.65 -13.27 -5.71
CA SER A 289 5.61 -12.38 -6.37
C SER A 289 4.94 -11.55 -7.46
N CYS A 290 4.05 -12.15 -8.26
CA CYS A 290 3.26 -11.46 -9.28
C CYS A 290 2.36 -10.40 -8.66
N LEU A 291 1.54 -10.80 -7.68
CA LEU A 291 0.62 -9.94 -6.95
C LEU A 291 1.36 -8.76 -6.33
N SER A 292 2.41 -9.01 -5.54
CA SER A 292 3.15 -7.97 -4.83
C SER A 292 3.79 -6.95 -5.78
N THR A 293 4.32 -7.41 -6.91
CA THR A 293 5.00 -6.56 -7.89
C THR A 293 4.00 -5.67 -8.61
N TYR A 294 2.96 -6.28 -9.19
CA TYR A 294 2.00 -5.54 -10.00
C TYR A 294 1.04 -4.70 -9.16
N SER A 295 0.68 -5.13 -7.95
CA SER A 295 -0.13 -4.30 -7.06
C SER A 295 0.64 -3.05 -6.60
N MET A 296 1.96 -3.14 -6.39
CA MET A 296 2.80 -1.94 -6.18
C MET A 296 2.87 -1.06 -7.42
N PHE A 297 3.02 -1.66 -8.60
CA PHE A 297 2.98 -0.94 -9.86
C PHE A 297 1.67 -0.16 -10.03
N ASP A 298 0.52 -0.80 -9.77
CA ASP A 298 -0.80 -0.19 -9.87
C ASP A 298 -0.95 1.03 -8.94
N LEU A 299 -0.39 0.99 -7.73
CA LEU A 299 -0.39 2.15 -6.83
C LEU A 299 0.30 3.37 -7.46
N GLY A 300 1.44 3.17 -8.14
CA GLY A 300 2.17 4.24 -8.82
C GLY A 300 1.45 4.77 -10.06
N VAL A 301 0.81 3.87 -10.82
CA VAL A 301 -0.03 4.23 -11.98
C VAL A 301 -1.25 5.04 -11.53
N LEU A 302 -1.99 4.56 -10.53
CA LEU A 302 -3.23 5.19 -10.05
C LEU A 302 -2.99 6.59 -9.46
N VAL A 303 -1.92 6.76 -8.67
CA VAL A 303 -1.59 8.09 -8.14
C VAL A 303 -1.14 9.05 -9.24
N SER A 304 -0.42 8.57 -10.26
CA SER A 304 -0.05 9.39 -11.42
C SER A 304 -1.28 9.80 -12.22
N ALA A 305 -2.19 8.85 -12.47
CA ALA A 305 -3.43 9.09 -13.21
C ALA A 305 -4.34 10.10 -12.51
N TYR A 306 -4.50 10.00 -11.18
CA TYR A 306 -5.19 11.02 -10.38
C TYR A 306 -4.55 12.41 -10.57
N LEU A 307 -3.23 12.51 -10.48
CA LEU A 307 -2.54 13.80 -10.59
C LEU A 307 -2.61 14.40 -11.99
N ASP A 308 -2.56 13.57 -13.03
CA ASP A 308 -2.69 14.02 -14.42
C ASP A 308 -4.10 14.55 -14.70
N LEU A 309 -5.14 13.90 -14.17
CA LEU A 309 -6.50 14.40 -14.23
C LEU A 309 -6.67 15.70 -13.43
N SER A 310 -6.18 15.75 -12.19
CA SER A 310 -6.30 16.95 -11.35
C SER A 310 -5.59 18.16 -11.94
N ALA A 311 -4.45 17.96 -12.61
CA ALA A 311 -3.70 19.00 -13.32
C ALA A 311 -4.38 19.47 -14.63
N ALA A 312 -5.50 18.87 -15.02
CA ALA A 312 -6.17 19.10 -16.31
C ALA A 312 -5.26 18.80 -17.53
N ASN A 313 -4.34 17.83 -17.39
CA ASN A 313 -3.49 17.39 -18.50
C ASN A 313 -4.25 16.55 -19.55
N THR A 314 -5.56 16.37 -19.36
CA THR A 314 -6.46 15.63 -20.26
C THR A 314 -7.46 16.59 -20.92
N PRO A 315 -7.06 17.37 -21.95
CA PRO A 315 -7.89 18.44 -22.52
C PRO A 315 -9.16 17.93 -23.23
N THR A 316 -9.26 16.62 -23.48
CA THR A 316 -10.39 16.00 -24.17
C THR A 316 -11.56 15.63 -23.26
N MET A 317 -11.40 15.70 -21.92
CA MET A 317 -12.45 15.31 -20.97
C MET A 317 -13.23 16.51 -20.45
N SER A 318 -14.55 16.37 -20.32
CA SER A 318 -15.37 17.36 -19.62
C SER A 318 -14.98 17.42 -18.13
N PRO A 319 -15.25 18.53 -17.41
CA PRO A 319 -15.00 18.61 -15.98
C PRO A 319 -15.69 17.48 -15.19
N ALA A 320 -16.94 17.15 -15.52
CA ALA A 320 -17.70 16.07 -14.88
C ALA A 320 -17.01 14.70 -15.08
N GLN A 321 -16.66 14.36 -16.32
CA GLN A 321 -15.96 13.11 -16.63
C GLN A 321 -14.61 13.04 -15.93
N ARG A 322 -13.85 14.14 -15.92
CA ARG A 322 -12.53 14.20 -15.28
C ARG A 322 -12.63 13.95 -13.76
N TYR A 323 -13.55 14.62 -13.06
CA TYR A 323 -13.74 14.38 -11.63
C TYR A 323 -14.31 12.99 -11.32
N ALA A 324 -15.13 12.41 -12.21
CA ALA A 324 -15.57 11.02 -12.07
C ALA A 324 -14.38 10.06 -12.17
N GLU A 325 -13.53 10.20 -13.19
CA GLU A 325 -12.33 9.37 -13.39
C GLU A 325 -11.30 9.55 -12.25
N GLU A 326 -11.13 10.77 -11.74
CA GLU A 326 -10.29 11.03 -10.55
C GLU A 326 -10.80 10.23 -9.35
N SER A 327 -12.12 10.23 -9.16
CA SER A 327 -12.75 9.51 -8.06
C SER A 327 -12.62 8.00 -8.22
N PHE A 328 -12.70 7.48 -9.45
CA PHE A 328 -12.47 6.06 -9.72
C PHE A 328 -11.02 5.67 -9.45
N ALA A 329 -10.05 6.48 -9.89
CA ALA A 329 -8.63 6.26 -9.63
C ALA A 329 -8.33 6.25 -8.12
N LEU A 330 -8.89 7.19 -7.36
CA LEU A 330 -8.74 7.29 -5.91
C LEU A 330 -9.40 6.12 -5.17
N THR A 331 -10.62 5.72 -5.56
CA THR A 331 -11.27 4.54 -4.98
C THR A 331 -10.44 3.29 -5.24
N THR A 332 -9.99 3.05 -6.47
CA THR A 332 -9.13 1.90 -6.79
C THR A 332 -7.82 1.95 -6.02
N LEU A 333 -7.21 3.13 -5.86
CA LEU A 333 -5.99 3.32 -5.07
C LEU A 333 -6.22 2.95 -3.60
N TYR A 334 -7.32 3.41 -3.01
CA TYR A 334 -7.74 3.05 -1.66
C TYR A 334 -7.93 1.54 -1.53
N LEU A 335 -8.59 0.92 -2.50
CA LEU A 335 -8.85 -0.52 -2.52
C LEU A 335 -7.57 -1.36 -2.60
N HIS A 336 -6.58 -0.97 -3.40
CA HIS A 336 -5.26 -1.63 -3.37
C HIS A 336 -4.59 -1.46 -2.01
N ARG A 337 -4.61 -0.25 -1.45
CA ARG A 337 -3.96 0.05 -0.17
C ARG A 337 -4.57 -0.71 0.98
N TRP A 338 -5.87 -0.65 1.13
CA TRP A 338 -6.59 -1.28 2.21
C TRP A 338 -6.66 -2.80 2.03
N GLY A 339 -7.01 -3.27 0.83
CA GLY A 339 -7.32 -4.67 0.64
C GLY A 339 -6.14 -5.58 0.35
N ILE A 340 -5.07 -5.08 -0.29
CA ILE A 340 -3.87 -5.88 -0.60
C ILE A 340 -2.71 -5.52 0.33
N HIS A 341 -2.50 -4.23 0.58
CA HIS A 341 -1.32 -3.68 1.22
C HIS A 341 -1.54 -3.22 2.67
N GLN A 342 -2.47 -3.80 3.41
CA GLN A 342 -2.58 -3.51 4.84
C GLN A 342 -1.30 -3.92 5.58
N ALA A 343 -0.72 -3.03 6.39
CA ALA A 343 0.56 -3.26 7.05
C ALA A 343 0.42 -3.30 8.58
N THR A 344 0.07 -4.45 9.15
CA THR A 344 -0.16 -4.56 10.60
C THR A 344 1.13 -4.75 11.37
N VAL A 345 1.58 -3.73 12.10
CA VAL A 345 2.76 -3.77 12.96
C VAL A 345 2.35 -3.41 14.39
N TYR A 346 2.62 -4.30 15.35
CA TYR A 346 2.13 -4.20 16.74
C TYR A 346 0.62 -3.93 16.87
N GLY A 347 -0.18 -4.59 16.03
CA GLY A 347 -1.64 -4.51 16.08
C GLY A 347 -2.27 -3.29 15.39
N GLY A 348 -1.49 -2.28 15.02
CA GLY A 348 -1.95 -1.12 14.26
C GLY A 348 -1.55 -1.19 12.78
N ASP A 349 -2.32 -0.54 11.89
CA ASP A 349 -1.91 -0.36 10.49
C ASP A 349 -0.84 0.74 10.41
N HIS A 350 0.38 0.37 10.02
CA HIS A 350 1.51 1.29 9.81
C HIS A 350 1.19 2.39 8.77
N ARG A 351 0.24 2.11 7.87
CA ARG A 351 -0.15 2.93 6.73
C ARG A 351 -1.46 3.69 6.96
N ASP A 352 -2.01 3.70 8.17
CA ASP A 352 -3.35 4.25 8.46
C ASP A 352 -3.55 5.72 7.99
N SER A 353 -2.54 6.57 8.20
CA SER A 353 -2.57 7.96 7.74
C SER A 353 -2.74 8.11 6.22
N MET A 354 -2.30 7.12 5.43
CA MET A 354 -2.43 7.14 3.97
C MET A 354 -3.89 6.93 3.56
N HIS A 355 -4.65 6.09 4.26
CA HIS A 355 -6.08 5.89 3.99
C HIS A 355 -6.85 7.19 4.19
N LEU A 356 -6.56 7.90 5.27
CA LEU A 356 -7.15 9.21 5.56
C LEU A 356 -6.85 10.22 4.45
N THR A 357 -5.62 10.28 3.96
CA THR A 357 -5.25 11.17 2.85
C THR A 357 -6.02 10.85 1.57
N ILE A 358 -6.09 9.57 1.17
CA ILE A 358 -6.80 9.17 -0.05
C ILE A 358 -8.29 9.49 0.06
N ILE A 359 -8.92 9.18 1.19
CA ILE A 359 -10.35 9.44 1.40
C ILE A 359 -10.65 10.94 1.47
N GLY A 360 -9.75 11.74 2.02
CA GLY A 360 -9.86 13.21 2.01
C GLY A 360 -9.85 13.78 0.59
N CYS A 361 -8.92 13.32 -0.26
CA CYS A 361 -8.91 13.65 -1.68
C CYS A 361 -10.19 13.19 -2.37
N LEU A 362 -10.62 11.94 -2.14
CA LEU A 362 -11.81 11.35 -2.75
C LEU A 362 -13.07 12.16 -2.42
N ARG A 363 -13.22 12.60 -1.17
CA ARG A 363 -14.34 13.44 -0.75
C ARG A 363 -14.37 14.76 -1.51
N THR A 364 -13.21 15.38 -1.68
CA THR A 364 -13.08 16.66 -2.38
C THR A 364 -13.41 16.50 -3.86
N THR A 365 -12.85 15.46 -4.50
CA THR A 365 -13.10 15.14 -5.90
C THR A 365 -14.57 14.79 -6.15
N MET A 366 -15.20 13.98 -5.30
CA MET A 366 -16.61 13.62 -5.46
C MET A 366 -17.55 14.81 -5.25
N LYS A 367 -17.26 15.72 -4.32
CA LYS A 367 -18.01 17.00 -4.21
C LYS A 367 -17.93 17.81 -5.51
N ASN A 368 -16.75 17.86 -6.13
CA ASN A 368 -16.59 18.50 -7.43
C ASN A 368 -17.32 17.72 -8.54
N ALA A 369 -17.23 16.40 -8.58
CA ALA A 369 -17.96 15.57 -9.54
C ALA A 369 -19.45 15.89 -9.51
N LEU A 370 -20.08 15.85 -8.32
CA LEU A 370 -21.49 16.16 -8.14
C LEU A 370 -21.85 17.60 -8.52
N ARG A 371 -20.95 18.57 -8.30
CA ARG A 371 -21.17 19.98 -8.67
C ARG A 371 -21.17 20.19 -10.19
N TRP A 372 -20.36 19.43 -10.92
CA TRP A 372 -20.16 19.61 -12.35
C TRP A 372 -20.98 18.64 -13.22
N CYS A 373 -21.51 17.56 -12.64
CA CYS A 373 -22.34 16.60 -13.38
C CYS A 373 -23.66 17.22 -13.83
N SER A 374 -23.96 17.07 -15.11
CA SER A 374 -25.32 17.26 -15.63
C SER A 374 -26.21 16.07 -15.22
N PRO A 375 -27.55 16.17 -15.39
CA PRO A 375 -28.43 15.01 -15.20
C PRO A 375 -28.06 13.79 -16.07
N GLN A 376 -27.52 14.01 -17.27
CA GLN A 376 -27.04 12.94 -18.16
C GLN A 376 -25.77 12.28 -17.60
N ASP A 377 -24.84 13.07 -17.05
CA ASP A 377 -23.65 12.52 -16.39
C ASP A 377 -24.05 11.73 -15.13
N MET A 378 -25.00 12.23 -14.36
CA MET A 378 -25.52 11.53 -13.18
C MET A 378 -26.12 10.17 -13.54
N ASP A 379 -26.90 10.08 -14.62
CA ASP A 379 -27.43 8.80 -15.08
C ASP A 379 -26.32 7.86 -15.59
N ARG A 380 -25.35 8.41 -16.34
CA ARG A 380 -24.18 7.67 -16.84
C ARG A 380 -23.33 7.07 -15.72
N TYR A 381 -23.09 7.80 -14.64
CA TYR A 381 -22.17 7.40 -13.58
C TYR A 381 -22.85 6.84 -12.32
N LYS A 382 -24.18 6.72 -12.28
CA LYS A 382 -24.94 6.33 -11.07
C LYS A 382 -24.42 5.07 -10.36
N THR A 383 -24.12 4.02 -11.11
CA THR A 383 -23.60 2.74 -10.58
C THR A 383 -22.18 2.90 -10.03
N ALA A 384 -21.34 3.64 -10.76
CA ALA A 384 -19.96 3.91 -10.36
C ALA A 384 -19.88 4.83 -9.14
N PHE A 385 -20.74 5.84 -9.06
CA PHE A 385 -20.86 6.71 -7.90
C PHE A 385 -21.37 5.95 -6.68
N LEU A 386 -22.32 5.02 -6.83
CA LEU A 386 -22.72 4.13 -5.74
C LEU A 386 -21.54 3.33 -5.22
N TRP A 387 -20.72 2.75 -6.11
CA TRP A 387 -19.49 2.03 -5.74
C TRP A 387 -18.47 2.90 -5.00
N VAL A 388 -18.24 4.14 -5.47
CA VAL A 388 -17.35 5.10 -4.80
C VAL A 388 -17.89 5.46 -3.42
N PHE A 389 -19.18 5.81 -3.31
CA PHE A 389 -19.80 6.19 -2.04
C PHE A 389 -19.82 5.04 -1.05
N PHE A 390 -20.05 3.80 -1.52
CA PHE A 390 -19.96 2.61 -0.68
C PHE A 390 -18.61 2.53 0.04
N TYR A 391 -17.49 2.62 -0.68
CA TYR A 391 -16.18 2.49 -0.04
C TYR A 391 -15.81 3.67 0.86
N GLY A 392 -16.24 4.88 0.52
CA GLY A 392 -16.13 6.03 1.43
C GLY A 392 -16.95 5.84 2.71
N ALA A 393 -18.18 5.35 2.59
CA ALA A 393 -19.08 5.13 3.72
C ALA A 393 -18.56 4.00 4.63
N ARG A 394 -18.03 2.93 4.04
CA ARG A 394 -17.37 1.85 4.78
C ARG A 394 -16.13 2.31 5.53
N TYR A 395 -15.35 3.24 4.95
CA TYR A 395 -14.26 3.89 5.67
C TYR A 395 -14.77 4.71 6.87
N GLU A 396 -15.82 5.52 6.69
CA GLU A 396 -16.42 6.32 7.77
C GLU A 396 -16.93 5.42 8.91
N TYR A 397 -17.62 4.32 8.57
CA TYR A 397 -18.12 3.36 9.54
C TYR A 397 -16.99 2.71 10.35
N ARG A 398 -15.91 2.26 9.70
CA ARG A 398 -14.78 1.59 10.36
C ARG A 398 -14.00 2.50 11.30
N ASN A 399 -13.91 3.79 10.99
CA ASN A 399 -13.15 4.76 11.79
C ASN A 399 -13.99 5.46 12.86
N THR A 400 -15.27 5.12 12.98
CA THR A 400 -16.15 5.74 13.95
C THR A 400 -16.46 4.77 15.08
N SER A 401 -15.93 5.05 16.27
CA SER A 401 -16.21 4.28 17.49
C SER A 401 -17.61 4.52 18.08
N SER A 402 -18.36 5.50 17.55
CA SER A 402 -19.73 5.84 17.95
C SER A 402 -20.73 5.25 16.97
N LYS A 403 -21.97 4.98 17.43
CA LYS A 403 -23.08 4.65 16.52
C LYS A 403 -23.22 5.75 15.46
N LEU A 404 -23.61 5.37 14.23
CA LEU A 404 -23.89 6.31 13.14
C LEU A 404 -24.92 7.34 13.63
N ASN A 405 -24.60 8.63 13.56
CA ASN A 405 -25.53 9.71 13.88
C ASN A 405 -25.42 10.79 12.80
N PHE A 406 -26.38 10.82 11.87
CA PHE A 406 -26.39 11.77 10.75
C PHE A 406 -26.74 13.21 11.17
N ASN A 407 -27.26 13.42 12.39
CA ASN A 407 -27.74 14.71 12.85
C ASN A 407 -26.65 15.55 13.55
N GLU A 408 -25.63 14.93 14.16
CA GLU A 408 -24.62 15.64 14.96
C GLU A 408 -23.34 16.02 14.19
N ASP A 409 -22.98 15.30 13.12
CA ASP A 409 -21.77 15.58 12.35
C ASP A 409 -21.92 15.21 10.86
N GLN A 410 -22.61 16.07 10.11
CA GLN A 410 -22.79 15.93 8.66
C GLN A 410 -21.45 15.86 7.90
N SER A 411 -20.36 16.37 8.48
CA SER A 411 -19.03 16.37 7.85
C SER A 411 -18.34 15.00 7.96
N LYS A 412 -18.62 14.26 9.04
CA LYS A 412 -18.01 12.96 9.35
C LYS A 412 -18.63 11.81 8.58
N PHE A 413 -19.93 11.89 8.29
CA PHE A 413 -20.70 10.84 7.63
C PHE A 413 -21.16 11.20 6.21
N TRP A 414 -20.42 12.08 5.55
CA TRP A 414 -20.78 12.59 4.23
C TRP A 414 -20.93 11.46 3.19
N PHE A 415 -19.99 10.52 3.13
CA PHE A 415 -20.09 9.41 2.17
C PHE A 415 -21.27 8.49 2.49
N SER A 416 -21.54 8.24 3.77
CA SER A 416 -22.66 7.41 4.21
C SER A 416 -24.01 8.00 3.79
N GLN A 417 -24.18 9.32 3.92
CA GLN A 417 -25.36 10.03 3.40
C GLN A 417 -25.44 9.98 1.88
N MET A 418 -24.32 10.20 1.16
CA MET A 418 -24.32 10.15 -0.30
C MET A 418 -24.61 8.74 -0.83
N PHE A 419 -24.10 7.71 -0.17
CA PHE A 419 -24.40 6.31 -0.49
C PHE A 419 -25.90 6.03 -0.36
N ALA A 420 -26.52 6.39 0.78
CA ALA A 420 -27.96 6.20 0.98
C ALA A 420 -28.79 6.98 -0.04
N ARG A 421 -28.44 8.24 -0.32
CA ARG A 421 -29.08 9.05 -1.38
C ARG A 421 -28.99 8.40 -2.75
N GLN A 422 -27.81 7.91 -3.11
CA GLN A 422 -27.57 7.26 -4.41
C GLN A 422 -28.32 5.92 -4.52
N ALA A 423 -28.38 5.13 -3.45
CA ALA A 423 -29.17 3.90 -3.41
C ALA A 423 -30.66 4.19 -3.58
N ARG A 424 -31.20 5.19 -2.87
CA ARG A 424 -32.60 5.62 -2.99
C ARG A 424 -32.94 6.13 -4.39
N SER A 425 -32.08 6.96 -4.99
CA SER A 425 -32.32 7.49 -6.34
C SER A 425 -32.29 6.41 -7.42
N MET A 426 -31.58 5.31 -7.18
CA MET A 426 -31.57 4.12 -8.03
C MET A 426 -32.69 3.13 -7.73
N GLY A 427 -33.52 3.36 -6.71
CA GLY A 427 -34.58 2.45 -6.29
C GLY A 427 -34.09 1.17 -5.62
N LEU A 428 -32.84 1.14 -5.15
CA LEU A 428 -32.24 -0.04 -4.51
C LEU A 428 -32.63 -0.07 -3.03
N THR A 429 -33.30 -1.14 -2.61
CA THR A 429 -33.89 -1.28 -1.27
C THR A 429 -33.35 -2.45 -0.48
N ALA A 430 -32.74 -3.42 -1.16
CA ALA A 430 -32.14 -4.60 -0.55
C ALA A 430 -30.63 -4.68 -0.80
N TRP A 431 -29.89 -5.24 0.17
CA TRP A 431 -28.45 -5.44 0.05
C TRP A 431 -28.06 -6.26 -1.20
N ALA A 432 -28.84 -7.27 -1.57
CA ALA A 432 -28.56 -8.10 -2.74
C ALA A 432 -28.51 -7.28 -4.06
N GLU A 433 -29.36 -6.26 -4.19
CA GLU A 433 -29.39 -5.39 -5.36
C GLU A 433 -28.15 -4.47 -5.40
N ILE A 434 -27.72 -3.99 -4.23
CA ILE A 434 -26.48 -3.22 -4.07
C ILE A 434 -25.28 -4.09 -4.44
N GLU A 435 -25.23 -5.32 -3.91
CA GLU A 435 -24.15 -6.27 -4.15
C GLU A 435 -24.00 -6.60 -5.63
N GLU A 436 -25.11 -6.78 -6.36
CA GLU A 436 -25.10 -6.97 -7.81
C GLU A 436 -24.42 -5.80 -8.54
N VAL A 437 -24.74 -4.55 -8.16
CA VAL A 437 -24.09 -3.37 -8.72
C VAL A 437 -22.61 -3.32 -8.37
N LEU A 438 -22.25 -3.56 -7.10
CA LEU A 438 -20.85 -3.53 -6.65
C LEU A 438 -19.99 -4.60 -7.33
N CYS A 439 -20.55 -5.78 -7.61
CA CYS A 439 -19.85 -6.88 -8.28
C CYS A 439 -19.42 -6.55 -9.72
N ARG A 440 -20.02 -5.54 -10.37
CA ARG A 440 -19.61 -5.02 -11.69
C ARG A 440 -18.31 -4.19 -11.63
N PHE A 441 -17.86 -3.85 -10.42
CA PHE A 441 -16.62 -3.15 -10.13
C PHE A 441 -15.65 -4.04 -9.34
N VAL A 442 -14.78 -3.46 -8.53
CA VAL A 442 -13.99 -4.19 -7.53
C VAL A 442 -14.80 -4.23 -6.24
N PHE A 443 -15.17 -5.43 -5.79
CA PHE A 443 -15.90 -5.66 -4.55
C PHE A 443 -15.19 -6.68 -3.65
N TYR A 444 -14.93 -6.30 -2.40
CA TYR A 444 -14.31 -7.14 -1.37
C TYR A 444 -15.40 -7.78 -0.50
N ASP A 445 -15.94 -8.90 -0.96
CA ASP A 445 -16.91 -9.70 -0.21
C ASP A 445 -16.40 -10.10 1.20
N PHE A 446 -15.11 -10.39 1.35
CA PHE A 446 -14.52 -10.91 2.59
C PHE A 446 -13.98 -9.87 3.57
N LEU A 447 -13.70 -8.63 3.14
CA LEU A 447 -13.15 -7.61 4.06
C LEU A 447 -14.23 -6.85 4.80
N GLU A 448 -15.44 -6.86 4.27
CA GLU A 448 -16.56 -6.15 4.88
C GLU A 448 -17.28 -7.09 5.85
N ARG A 449 -17.16 -6.79 7.16
CA ARG A 449 -17.97 -7.48 8.18
C ARG A 449 -19.41 -7.01 8.08
N ASP A 450 -20.32 -7.97 8.03
CA ASP A 450 -21.78 -7.82 8.08
C ASP A 450 -22.32 -6.66 7.21
N PRO A 451 -22.00 -6.64 5.90
CA PRO A 451 -22.35 -5.51 5.04
C PRO A 451 -23.87 -5.32 4.92
N LYS A 452 -24.65 -6.40 5.02
CA LYS A 452 -26.11 -6.36 5.03
C LYS A 452 -26.66 -5.59 6.24
N SER A 453 -26.23 -5.93 7.46
CA SER A 453 -26.71 -5.27 8.67
C SER A 453 -26.31 -3.79 8.69
N TRP A 454 -25.09 -3.47 8.25
CA TRP A 454 -24.65 -2.09 8.09
C TRP A 454 -25.50 -1.31 7.07
N PHE A 455 -25.85 -1.94 5.94
CA PHE A 455 -26.69 -1.32 4.93
C PHE A 455 -28.07 -0.98 5.49
N GLU A 456 -28.72 -1.94 6.15
CA GLU A 456 -30.03 -1.75 6.79
C GLU A 456 -30.00 -0.60 7.81
N GLU A 457 -28.98 -0.56 8.68
CA GLU A 457 -28.77 0.53 9.64
C GLU A 457 -28.57 1.89 8.95
N THR A 458 -27.74 1.93 7.91
CA THR A 458 -27.44 3.17 7.16
C THR A 458 -28.68 3.73 6.47
N MET A 459 -29.49 2.87 5.85
CA MET A 459 -30.72 3.28 5.18
C MET A 459 -31.77 3.77 6.18
N PHE A 460 -31.97 3.04 7.29
CA PHE A 460 -32.90 3.42 8.35
C PHE A 460 -32.59 4.79 8.96
N LEU A 461 -31.32 5.01 9.34
CA LEU A 461 -30.89 6.30 9.91
C LEU A 461 -31.03 7.45 8.90
N PHE A 462 -30.84 7.17 7.62
CA PHE A 462 -30.97 8.17 6.56
C PHE A 462 -32.43 8.60 6.37
N ASP A 463 -33.37 7.65 6.41
CA ASP A 463 -34.81 7.95 6.29
C ASP A 463 -35.27 8.80 7.48
N ILE A 464 -34.90 8.41 8.71
CA ILE A 464 -35.18 9.19 9.93
C ILE A 464 -34.67 10.63 9.80
N ALA A 465 -33.43 10.81 9.37
CA ALA A 465 -32.83 12.14 9.26
C ALA A 465 -33.54 13.03 8.20
N ASN A 466 -34.14 12.44 7.16
CA ASN A 466 -34.90 13.21 6.17
C ASN A 466 -36.31 13.53 6.66
N GLU A 467 -36.97 12.63 7.39
CA GLU A 467 -38.29 12.90 7.99
C GLU A 467 -38.21 14.11 8.94
N PHE A 468 -37.19 14.18 9.79
CA PHE A 468 -37.01 15.33 10.70
C PHE A 468 -36.62 16.65 10.03
N ASN A 469 -36.02 16.64 8.83
CA ASN A 469 -35.69 17.88 8.10
C ASN A 469 -36.92 18.45 7.36
N TYR A 470 -37.91 17.61 7.01
CA TYR A 470 -39.17 18.07 6.42
C TYR A 470 -40.07 18.83 7.41
N ASP A 471 -39.91 18.60 8.72
CA ASP A 471 -40.71 19.24 9.79
C ASP A 471 -40.18 20.61 10.24
N TYR A 472 -39.01 21.05 9.76
CA TYR A 472 -38.44 22.38 10.08
C TYR A 472 -38.51 23.40 8.93
N GLU A 473 -38.89 22.97 7.71
CA GLU A 473 -39.04 23.84 6.54
C GLU A 473 -40.51 24.08 6.12
N ASN A 474 -41.48 23.58 6.91
CA ASN A 474 -42.89 23.96 6.87
C ASN A 474 -43.28 24.71 8.16
#